data_AF-A0A923Q468-F1
#
_entry.id   AF-A0A923Q468-F1
#
_cell.length_a   1.000
_cell.length_b   1.000
_cell.length_c   1.000
_cell.angle_alpha   90.00
_cell.angle_beta   90.00
_cell.angle_gamma   90.00
#
_symmetry.space_group_name_H-M   'P 1'
#
loop_
_entity.id
_entity.type
_entity.pdbx_description
1 polymer ?
#
loop_
_entity_poly.entity_id
_entity_poly.type
_entity_poly.pdbx_seq_one_letter_code
_entity_poly.pdbx_strand_id
1 'polypeptide(L)'
;MKYVISMLTIIAGFVFGAQAIAAPISAESIVGRYAVDASVPFRKVKIDFKVVSNKEFEITQIDKDGKPEETCNGTYEISASLDWTPVIFADGKMFKGVFTCPSDRSKDVDFDIDFQDKTTDDLVKGTQVIVTTSLAPMKIKATVKKISAFDIIE
;
A
#
# COMPACT_ATOMS: atom_id res chain seq x y z
N MET A 1 -40.21 -45.75 27.98
CA MET A 1 -39.85 -44.33 28.22
C MET A 1 -38.35 -44.19 28.04
N LYS A 2 -37.92 -43.46 27.00
CA LYS A 2 -36.51 -43.24 26.65
C LYS A 2 -36.06 -41.91 27.27
N TYR A 3 -35.06 -41.93 28.14
CA TYR A 3 -34.38 -40.72 28.60
C TYR A 3 -33.18 -40.46 27.68
N VAL A 4 -33.27 -39.42 26.87
CA VAL A 4 -32.13 -38.90 26.10
C VAL A 4 -31.51 -37.80 26.95
N ILE A 5 -30.37 -38.11 27.56
CA ILE A 5 -29.54 -37.15 28.29
C ILE A 5 -28.80 -36.32 27.24
N SER A 6 -29.25 -35.08 27.07
CA SER A 6 -28.59 -34.06 26.27
C SER A 6 -27.34 -33.57 27.01
N MET A 7 -26.17 -33.93 26.51
CA MET A 7 -24.87 -33.48 27.02
C MET A 7 -24.49 -32.22 26.22
N LEU A 8 -24.73 -31.04 26.80
CA LEU A 8 -24.34 -29.76 26.23
C LEU A 8 -22.92 -29.41 26.73
N THR A 9 -21.91 -29.75 25.93
CA THR A 9 -20.52 -29.38 26.20
C THR A 9 -20.29 -27.93 25.75
N ILE A 10 -20.30 -26.99 26.69
CA ILE A 10 -19.91 -25.60 26.42
C ILE A 10 -18.38 -25.55 26.39
N ILE A 11 -17.80 -25.59 25.19
CA ILE A 11 -16.39 -25.26 24.98
C ILE A 11 -16.31 -23.74 24.99
N ALA A 12 -15.96 -23.16 26.14
CA ALA A 12 -15.54 -21.77 26.25
C ALA A 12 -14.18 -21.62 25.56
N GLY A 13 -14.21 -21.44 24.23
CA GLY A 13 -13.05 -21.05 23.46
C GLY A 13 -12.65 -19.64 23.87
N PHE A 14 -11.62 -19.53 24.70
CA PHE A 14 -10.84 -18.30 24.84
C PHE A 14 -10.26 -17.97 23.46
N VAL A 15 -10.97 -17.15 22.69
CA VAL A 15 -10.41 -16.48 21.53
C VAL A 15 -9.44 -15.45 22.10
N PHE A 16 -8.18 -15.86 22.26
CA PHE A 16 -7.08 -14.92 22.37
C PHE A 16 -7.05 -14.14 21.06
N GLY A 17 -7.80 -13.02 21.02
CA GLY A 17 -7.61 -12.01 20.00
C GLY A 17 -6.18 -11.53 20.14
N ALA A 18 -5.29 -12.01 19.26
CA ALA A 18 -3.98 -11.42 19.08
C ALA A 18 -4.24 -9.93 18.83
N GLN A 19 -3.85 -9.08 19.78
CA GLN A 19 -3.82 -7.66 19.55
C GLN A 19 -2.85 -7.47 18.39
N ALA A 20 -3.37 -7.15 17.20
CA ALA A 20 -2.55 -6.83 16.05
C ALA A 20 -1.79 -5.55 16.43
N ILE A 21 -0.57 -5.71 16.94
CA ILE A 21 0.32 -4.58 17.16
C ILE A 21 0.63 -4.05 15.77
N ALA A 22 0.24 -2.80 15.50
CA ALA A 22 0.48 -2.12 14.24
C ALA A 22 1.95 -2.25 13.84
N ALA A 23 2.22 -3.00 12.76
CA ALA A 23 3.58 -3.30 12.35
C ALA A 23 4.22 -2.05 11.70
N PRO A 24 5.53 -1.83 11.89
CA PRO A 24 6.29 -0.90 11.07
C PRO A 24 6.13 -1.23 9.58
N ILE A 25 6.24 -0.19 8.74
CA ILE A 25 6.27 -0.39 7.29
C ILE A 25 7.59 -1.07 6.92
N SER A 26 7.50 -2.23 6.28
CA SER A 26 8.63 -3.03 5.78
C SER A 26 8.26 -3.66 4.43
N ALA A 27 9.24 -4.29 3.78
CA ALA A 27 9.03 -4.91 2.46
C ALA A 27 7.99 -6.04 2.52
N GLU A 28 7.92 -6.74 3.65
CA GLU A 28 6.96 -7.81 3.90
C GLU A 28 5.59 -7.25 4.33
N SER A 29 5.58 -6.23 5.19
CA SER A 29 4.32 -5.73 5.77
C SER A 29 3.50 -4.86 4.80
N ILE A 30 4.16 -4.29 3.78
CA ILE A 30 3.53 -3.48 2.74
C ILE A 30 2.94 -4.31 1.59
N VAL A 31 3.13 -5.63 1.55
CA VAL A 31 2.47 -6.48 0.54
C VAL A 31 0.94 -6.33 0.64
N GLY A 32 0.28 -6.12 -0.50
CA GLY A 32 -1.15 -5.89 -0.57
C GLY A 32 -1.58 -4.93 -1.68
N ARG A 33 -2.88 -4.60 -1.71
CA ARG A 33 -3.49 -3.69 -2.68
C ARG A 33 -3.86 -2.38 -2.01
N TYR A 34 -3.71 -1.27 -2.72
CA TYR A 34 -3.87 0.07 -2.20
C TYR A 34 -4.61 0.95 -3.21
N ALA A 35 -5.60 1.69 -2.71
CA ALA A 35 -6.20 2.79 -3.44
C ALA A 35 -5.36 4.04 -3.20
N VAL A 36 -4.94 4.69 -4.28
CA VAL A 36 -4.13 5.91 -4.22
C VAL A 36 -4.85 7.03 -4.97
N ASP A 37 -5.19 8.08 -4.23
CA ASP A 37 -5.74 9.33 -4.77
C ASP A 37 -4.63 10.38 -4.78
N ALA A 38 -4.05 10.65 -5.96
CA ALA A 38 -3.02 11.67 -6.13
C ALA A 38 -3.61 12.97 -6.69
N SER A 39 -3.17 14.11 -6.14
CA SER A 39 -3.56 15.43 -6.62
C SER A 39 -2.34 16.16 -7.19
N VAL A 40 -2.34 16.32 -8.51
CA VAL A 40 -1.40 17.21 -9.21
C VAL A 40 -2.11 18.51 -9.58
N PRO A 41 -1.40 19.62 -9.83
CA PRO A 41 -2.03 20.84 -10.32
C PRO A 41 -2.93 20.52 -11.53
N PHE A 42 -4.21 20.90 -11.44
CA PHE A 42 -5.22 20.74 -12.50
C PHE A 42 -5.71 19.31 -12.78
N ARG A 43 -5.27 18.28 -12.05
CA ARG A 43 -5.76 16.91 -12.26
C ARG A 43 -5.74 16.07 -10.97
N LYS A 44 -6.83 15.33 -10.74
CA LYS A 44 -6.84 14.22 -9.77
C LYS A 44 -6.61 12.94 -10.53
N VAL A 45 -5.73 12.08 -10.02
CA VAL A 45 -5.40 10.79 -10.60
C VAL A 45 -5.72 9.72 -9.57
N LYS A 46 -6.48 8.72 -10.00
CA LYS A 46 -6.79 7.54 -9.20
C LYS A 46 -5.89 6.41 -9.66
N ILE A 47 -5.28 5.72 -8.71
CA ILE A 47 -4.33 4.65 -8.95
C ILE A 47 -4.72 3.46 -8.08
N ASP A 48 -4.77 2.29 -8.68
CA ASP A 48 -4.73 1.01 -8.00
C ASP A 48 -3.28 0.53 -7.94
N PHE A 49 -2.72 0.52 -6.74
CA PHE A 49 -1.33 0.17 -6.48
C PHE A 49 -1.27 -1.18 -5.76
N LYS A 50 -0.68 -2.19 -6.40
CA LYS A 50 -0.60 -3.54 -5.86
C LYS A 50 0.84 -3.95 -5.66
N VAL A 51 1.25 -4.11 -4.41
CA VAL A 51 2.54 -4.70 -4.04
C VAL A 51 2.39 -6.21 -4.13
N VAL A 52 3.07 -6.82 -5.10
CA VAL A 52 2.95 -8.26 -5.44
C VAL A 52 3.87 -9.09 -4.56
N SER A 53 5.09 -8.62 -4.34
CA SER A 53 6.12 -9.27 -3.54
C SER A 53 6.91 -8.22 -2.76
N ASN A 54 7.93 -8.65 -2.02
CA ASN A 54 8.82 -7.73 -1.31
C ASN A 54 9.77 -6.93 -2.24
N LYS A 55 9.60 -7.04 -3.57
CA LYS A 55 10.42 -6.37 -4.59
C LYS A 55 9.62 -5.83 -5.78
N GLU A 56 8.42 -6.33 -6.02
CA GLU A 56 7.65 -6.06 -7.24
C GLU A 56 6.29 -5.43 -6.91
N PHE A 57 5.86 -4.52 -7.77
CA PHE A 57 4.53 -3.93 -7.72
C PHE A 57 3.93 -3.76 -9.11
N GLU A 58 2.61 -3.56 -9.12
CA GLU A 58 1.78 -3.23 -10.27
C GLU A 58 1.07 -1.90 -9.98
N ILE A 59 1.00 -1.02 -10.97
CA ILE A 59 0.28 0.26 -10.92
C ILE A 59 -0.74 0.25 -12.04
N THR A 60 -2.02 0.48 -11.72
CA THR A 60 -3.06 0.67 -12.74
C THR A 60 -3.72 2.03 -12.53
N GLN A 61 -3.68 2.88 -13.56
CA GLN A 61 -4.46 4.12 -13.52
C GLN A 61 -5.94 3.79 -13.68
N ILE A 62 -6.77 4.44 -12.86
CA ILE A 62 -8.22 4.36 -12.94
C ILE A 62 -8.72 5.66 -13.58
N ASP A 63 -9.47 5.53 -14.67
CA ASP A 63 -10.02 6.67 -15.40
C ASP A 63 -11.16 7.38 -14.62
N LYS A 64 -11.75 8.41 -15.24
CA LYS A 64 -12.86 9.17 -14.63
C LYS A 64 -14.14 8.35 -14.49
N ASP A 65 -14.32 7.33 -15.30
CA ASP A 65 -15.47 6.43 -15.31
C ASP A 65 -15.28 5.23 -14.35
N GLY A 66 -14.14 5.17 -13.64
CA GLY A 66 -13.82 4.11 -12.70
C GLY A 66 -13.25 2.85 -13.36
N LYS A 67 -12.86 2.91 -14.63
CA LYS A 67 -12.31 1.76 -15.36
C LYS A 67 -10.78 1.76 -15.28
N PRO A 68 -10.17 0.57 -15.15
CA PRO A 68 -8.73 0.44 -15.28
C PRO A 68 -8.30 0.75 -16.72
N GLU A 69 -7.26 1.57 -16.88
CA GLU A 69 -6.65 1.85 -18.17
C GLU A 69 -5.57 0.80 -18.47
N GLU A 70 -4.31 1.09 -18.13
CA GLU A 70 -3.17 0.21 -18.35
C GLU A 70 -2.50 -0.13 -17.02
N THR A 71 -2.08 -1.39 -16.88
CA THR A 71 -1.27 -1.87 -15.75
C THR A 71 0.21 -1.81 -16.10
N CYS A 72 0.96 -1.04 -15.34
CA CYS A 72 2.39 -0.89 -15.43
C CYS A 72 3.07 -1.70 -14.32
N ASN A 73 4.21 -2.31 -14.62
CA ASN A 73 4.94 -3.16 -13.68
C ASN A 73 6.22 -2.47 -13.24
N GLY A 74 6.58 -2.65 -11.98
CA GLY A 74 7.78 -2.04 -11.44
C GLY A 74 8.41 -2.83 -10.31
N THR A 75 9.58 -2.36 -9.94
CA THR A 75 10.34 -2.87 -8.80
C THR A 75 10.57 -1.76 -7.80
N TYR A 76 10.72 -2.13 -6.53
CA TYR A 76 10.96 -1.18 -5.46
C TYR A 76 11.98 -1.67 -4.45
N GLU A 77 12.51 -0.71 -3.71
CA GLU A 77 13.32 -0.93 -2.53
C GLU A 77 12.78 -0.07 -1.38
N ILE A 78 12.87 -0.59 -0.17
CA ILE A 78 12.58 0.16 1.05
C ILE A 78 13.90 0.45 1.75
N SER A 79 14.18 1.73 1.95
CA SER A 79 15.38 2.16 2.67
C SER A 79 15.02 2.86 3.97
N ALA A 80 15.90 2.71 4.96
CA ALA A 80 15.85 3.47 6.21
C ALA A 80 16.52 4.84 6.10
N SER A 81 17.14 5.17 4.95
CA SER A 81 17.99 6.36 4.78
C SER A 81 18.00 6.85 3.32
N LEU A 82 18.08 8.17 3.14
CA LEU A 82 18.59 8.80 1.92
C LEU A 82 20.11 8.56 1.91
N ASP A 83 20.65 7.96 0.86
CA ASP A 83 22.04 7.49 0.82
C ASP A 83 23.09 8.57 1.19
N TRP A 84 22.80 9.87 1.09
CA TRP A 84 23.82 10.94 1.18
C TRP A 84 23.63 11.93 2.36
N THR A 85 22.71 11.65 3.28
CA THR A 85 22.51 12.48 4.49
C THR A 85 22.26 11.59 5.70
N PRO A 86 22.98 11.76 6.83
CA PRO A 86 22.73 11.04 8.07
C PRO A 86 21.49 11.62 8.76
N VAL A 87 20.34 11.55 8.10
CA VAL A 87 19.06 11.68 8.78
C VAL A 87 18.69 10.27 9.17
N ILE A 88 18.95 9.93 10.43
CA ILE A 88 18.51 8.67 11.03
C ILE A 88 16.98 8.75 11.12
N PHE A 89 16.30 8.40 10.03
CA PHE A 89 14.88 8.08 10.11
C PHE A 89 14.81 6.73 10.82
N ALA A 90 14.04 6.65 11.91
CA ALA A 90 13.81 5.39 12.60
C ALA A 90 13.16 4.41 11.62
N ASP A 91 13.91 3.41 11.15
CA ASP A 91 13.54 2.24 10.34
C ASP A 91 12.63 2.46 9.11
N GLY A 92 13.16 2.21 7.90
CA GLY A 92 12.41 1.72 6.72
C GLY A 92 11.24 2.55 6.18
N LYS A 93 11.40 3.86 5.98
CA LYS A 93 10.27 4.78 5.70
C LYS A 93 10.19 5.36 4.30
N MET A 94 11.20 5.11 3.47
CA MET A 94 11.16 5.54 2.09
C MET A 94 10.95 4.34 1.17
N PHE A 95 9.96 4.46 0.30
CA PHE A 95 9.69 3.51 -0.76
C PHE A 95 10.12 4.13 -2.07
N LYS A 96 11.17 3.57 -2.67
CA LYS A 96 11.69 4.00 -3.96
C LYS A 96 11.30 2.98 -5.00
N GLY A 97 10.47 3.40 -5.94
CA GLY A 97 9.97 2.55 -7.02
C GLY A 97 10.45 3.01 -8.38
N VAL A 98 10.60 2.06 -9.29
CA VAL A 98 10.78 2.32 -10.73
C VAL A 98 9.80 1.43 -11.49
N PHE A 99 9.08 1.97 -12.46
CA PHE A 99 8.16 1.20 -13.29
C PHE A 99 8.20 1.57 -14.76
N THR A 100 7.71 0.65 -15.59
CA THR A 100 7.50 0.83 -17.02
C THR A 100 6.09 0.37 -17.41
N CYS A 101 5.51 1.03 -18.41
CA CYS A 101 4.20 0.67 -18.92
C CYS A 101 4.34 -0.12 -20.24
N PRO A 102 3.50 -1.13 -20.51
CA PRO A 102 3.55 -1.90 -21.76
C PRO A 102 3.48 -1.06 -23.04
N SER A 103 2.71 0.02 -23.02
CA SER A 103 2.55 1.00 -24.10
C SER A 103 3.83 1.77 -24.43
N ASP A 104 4.72 1.94 -23.46
CA ASP A 104 6.00 2.63 -23.63
C ASP A 104 7.07 2.05 -22.68
N ARG A 105 7.58 0.87 -23.04
CA ARG A 105 8.64 0.17 -22.29
C ARG A 105 10.01 0.85 -22.35
N SER A 106 10.14 1.94 -23.11
CA SER A 106 11.39 2.68 -23.26
C SER A 106 11.57 3.76 -22.19
N LYS A 107 10.53 4.04 -21.41
CA LYS A 107 10.52 5.07 -20.37
C LYS A 107 10.42 4.44 -19.00
N ASP A 108 11.50 4.57 -18.24
CA ASP A 108 11.52 4.30 -16.81
C ASP A 108 10.94 5.50 -16.07
N VAL A 109 10.00 5.24 -15.15
CA VAL A 109 9.43 6.22 -14.26
C VAL A 109 9.83 5.87 -12.84
N ASP A 110 10.70 6.70 -12.25
CA ASP A 110 11.04 6.62 -10.84
C ASP A 110 10.11 7.47 -9.98
N PHE A 111 9.86 6.99 -8.76
CA PHE A 111 9.19 7.75 -7.72
C PHE A 111 9.70 7.37 -6.32
N ASP A 112 9.62 8.33 -5.41
CA ASP A 112 9.92 8.18 -4.00
C ASP A 112 8.67 8.52 -3.18
N ILE A 113 8.35 7.67 -2.19
CA ILE A 113 7.28 7.91 -1.21
C ILE A 113 7.91 7.99 0.17
N ASP A 114 7.63 9.07 0.88
CA ASP A 114 8.00 9.24 2.29
C ASP A 114 6.79 8.95 3.18
N PHE A 115 6.84 7.83 3.91
CA PHE A 115 5.81 7.42 4.88
C PHE A 115 6.00 8.05 6.26
N GLN A 116 7.07 8.82 6.52
CA GLN A 116 7.32 9.49 7.80
C GLN A 116 7.13 8.56 9.01
N ASP A 117 6.33 8.90 10.00
CA ASP A 117 6.11 8.13 11.22
C ASP A 117 4.97 7.10 11.12
N LYS A 118 4.49 6.81 9.91
CA LYS A 118 3.29 6.00 9.67
C LYS A 118 3.55 4.50 9.78
N THR A 119 2.49 3.78 10.14
CA THR A 119 2.45 2.34 10.33
C THR A 119 1.52 1.67 9.32
N THR A 120 1.52 0.34 9.26
CA THR A 120 0.58 -0.40 8.39
C THR A 120 -0.90 -0.14 8.72
N ASP A 121 -1.23 0.13 9.98
CA ASP A 121 -2.58 0.51 10.42
C ASP A 121 -3.00 1.89 9.88
N ASP A 122 -2.07 2.83 9.79
CA ASP A 122 -2.34 4.14 9.21
C ASP A 122 -2.68 4.01 7.71
N LEU A 123 -2.06 3.05 7.01
CA LEU A 123 -2.40 2.75 5.62
C LEU A 123 -3.84 2.23 5.51
N VAL A 124 -4.33 1.42 6.46
CA VAL A 124 -5.74 0.96 6.44
C VAL A 124 -6.72 2.12 6.62
N LYS A 125 -6.37 3.09 7.48
CA LYS A 125 -7.20 4.29 7.74
C LYS A 125 -7.15 5.32 6.60
N GLY A 126 -6.17 5.22 5.71
CA GLY A 126 -5.86 6.22 4.70
C GLY A 126 -4.81 7.20 5.21
N THR A 127 -3.67 7.22 4.55
CA THR A 127 -2.50 8.03 4.92
C THR A 127 -2.17 9.02 3.82
N GLN A 128 -1.96 10.28 4.19
CA GLN A 128 -1.38 11.26 3.26
C GLN A 128 0.13 11.07 3.20
N VAL A 129 0.65 10.89 1.99
CA VAL A 129 2.08 10.78 1.70
C VAL A 129 2.50 11.85 0.71
N ILE A 130 3.80 12.14 0.69
CA ILE A 130 4.41 12.95 -0.34
C ILE A 130 5.11 12.03 -1.33
N VAL A 131 4.73 12.16 -2.59
CA VAL A 131 5.34 11.45 -3.71
C VAL A 131 6.17 12.44 -4.52
N THR A 132 7.41 12.06 -4.82
CA THR A 132 8.27 12.77 -5.78
C THR A 132 8.54 11.84 -6.96
N THR A 133 8.53 12.34 -8.19
CA THR A 133 8.76 11.52 -9.39
C THR A 133 9.58 12.30 -10.41
N SER A 134 10.41 11.63 -11.20
CA SER A 134 11.16 12.28 -12.28
C SER A 134 10.27 12.88 -13.38
N LEU A 135 9.04 12.38 -13.55
CA LEU A 135 8.09 12.92 -14.53
C LEU A 135 7.58 14.32 -14.17
N ALA A 136 7.64 14.68 -12.89
CA ALA A 136 7.22 15.98 -12.41
C ALA A 136 8.10 16.39 -11.21
N PRO A 137 8.99 17.39 -11.35
CA PRO A 137 9.90 17.82 -10.29
C PRO A 137 9.18 18.63 -9.19
N MET A 138 8.01 18.17 -8.76
CA MET A 138 7.16 18.76 -7.74
C MET A 138 6.75 17.69 -6.73
N LYS A 139 6.50 18.11 -5.50
CA LYS A 139 5.95 17.25 -4.45
C LYS A 139 4.46 17.04 -4.71
N ILE A 140 4.08 15.80 -5.00
CA ILE A 140 2.69 15.39 -5.23
C ILE A 140 2.11 14.91 -3.90
N LYS A 141 0.96 15.45 -3.51
CA LYS A 141 0.23 14.94 -2.35
C LYS A 141 -0.65 13.77 -2.81
N ALA A 142 -0.50 12.63 -2.16
CA ALA A 142 -1.33 11.47 -2.41
C ALA A 142 -1.92 10.93 -1.11
N THR A 143 -3.14 10.41 -1.18
CA THR A 143 -3.74 9.64 -0.10
C THR A 143 -3.67 8.17 -0.47
N VAL A 144 -3.01 7.36 0.36
CA VAL A 144 -2.83 5.92 0.18
C VAL A 144 -3.68 5.18 1.20
N LYS A 145 -4.58 4.32 0.74
CA LYS A 145 -5.42 3.47 1.60
C LYS A 145 -5.24 2.00 1.24
N LYS A 146 -4.82 1.17 2.20
CA LYS A 146 -4.79 -0.29 2.03
C LYS A 146 -6.21 -0.81 1.88
N ILE A 147 -6.46 -1.51 0.79
CA ILE A 147 -7.75 -2.13 0.49
C ILE A 147 -7.71 -3.53 1.09
N SER A 148 -8.65 -3.84 1.99
CA SER A 148 -8.80 -5.21 2.47
C SER A 148 -9.51 -6.06 1.40
N ALA A 149 -9.34 -7.38 1.42
CA ALA A 149 -10.06 -8.27 0.52
C ALA A 149 -11.60 -8.12 0.62
N PHE A 150 -12.09 -7.57 1.74
CA PHE A 150 -13.50 -7.31 1.99
C PHE A 150 -14.02 -6.00 1.37
N ASP A 151 -13.13 -5.04 1.08
CA ASP A 151 -13.50 -3.74 0.46
C ASP A 151 -13.67 -3.83 -1.07
N ILE A 152 -13.50 -5.02 -1.67
CA ILE A 152 -13.65 -5.25 -3.13
C ILE A 152 -15.12 -5.62 -3.48
N ILE A 153 -15.99 -5.72 -2.48
CA ILE A 153 -17.42 -6.07 -2.63
C ILE A 153 -18.28 -4.85 -2.30
N GLU A 154 -18.25 -3.81 -3.14
CA GLU A 154 -19.33 -2.81 -3.25
C GLU A 154 -19.52 -2.38 -4.71
#